data_AF-A0AAD4LJR6-F1
#
_entry.id   AF-A0AAD4LJR6-F1
#
_cell.length_a   1.000
_cell.length_b   1.000
_cell.length_c   1.000
_cell.angle_alpha   90.00
_cell.angle_beta   90.00
_cell.angle_gamma   90.00
#
_symmetry.space_group_name_H-M   'P 1'
#
loop_
_entity.id
_entity.type
_entity.pdbx_description
1 polymer ?
#
loop_
_entity_poly.entity_id
_entity_poly.type
_entity_poly.pdbx_seq_one_letter_code
_entity_poly.pdbx_strand_id
1 'polypeptide(L)' 'MDDDGWIRGDKRELLMWVPPVHRTGLYWPCTIWVAGGRETRLDLSNFVHGSSWMSCIGP' A
#
# COMPACT_ATOMS: atom_id res chain seq x y z
N MET A 1 2.94 -3.54 7.59
CA MET A 1 1.46 -3.69 7.61
C MET A 1 1.10 -4.37 8.91
N ASP A 2 0.03 -3.95 9.57
CA ASP A 2 -0.48 -4.65 10.76
C ASP A 2 -1.35 -5.86 10.37
N ASP A 3 -1.79 -6.61 11.38
CA ASP A 3 -2.60 -7.83 11.19
C ASP A 3 -3.96 -7.55 10.54
N ASP A 4 -4.49 -6.34 10.73
CA ASP A 4 -5.74 -5.88 10.13
C ASP A 4 -5.59 -5.53 8.64
N GLY A 5 -4.36 -5.47 8.13
CA GLY A 5 -4.02 -5.14 6.76
C GLY A 5 -3.78 -3.67 6.50
N TRP A 6 -3.60 -2.85 7.54
CA TRP A 6 -3.29 -1.44 7.39
C TRP A 6 -1.79 -1.21 7.24
N ILE A 7 -1.45 -0.39 6.26
CA ILE A 7 -0.16 0.26 6.13
C ILE A 7 -0.21 1.52 6.98
N ARG A 8 0.72 1.61 7.93
CA ARG A 8 0.83 2.76 8.83
C ARG A 8 2.13 3.50 8.60
N GLY A 9 2.08 4.81 8.72
CA GLY A 9 3.28 5.64 8.75
C GLY A 9 3.99 5.58 10.10
N ASP A 10 5.11 6.27 10.20
CA ASP A 10 5.97 6.26 11.39
C ASP A 10 5.26 6.80 12.65
N LYS A 11 4.20 7.60 12.48
CA LYS A 11 3.38 8.15 13.58
C LYS A 11 2.11 7.31 13.83
N ARG A 12 2.03 6.10 13.28
CA ARG A 12 0.88 5.17 13.35
C ARG A 12 -0.39 5.66 12.63
N GLU A 13 -0.28 6.70 11.82
CA GLU A 13 -1.35 7.17 10.95
C GLU A 13 -1.69 6.11 9.90
N LEU A 14 -2.98 5.99 9.56
CA LEU A 14 -3.44 5.07 8.54
C LEU A 14 -3.11 5.67 7.16
N LEU A 15 -2.26 4.98 6.39
CA LEU A 15 -1.91 5.40 5.03
C LEU A 15 -2.82 4.72 4.01
N MET A 16 -2.96 3.39 4.11
CA MET A 16 -3.70 2.58 3.16
C MET A 16 -4.14 1.26 3.79
N TRP A 17 -5.30 0.75 3.41
CA TRP A 17 -5.72 -0.62 3.73
C TRP A 17 -5.49 -1.56 2.54
N VAL A 18 -4.95 -2.75 2.80
CA VAL A 18 -4.70 -3.79 1.80
C VAL A 18 -5.73 -4.91 1.93
N PRO A 19 -6.49 -5.20 0.86
CA PRO A 19 -7.42 -6.33 0.85
C PRO A 19 -6.71 -7.67 1.09
N PRO A 20 -7.31 -8.62 1.84
CA PRO A 20 -6.68 -9.90 2.19
C PRO A 20 -6.06 -10.67 1.01
N VAL A 21 -6.76 -10.68 -0.14
CA VAL A 21 -6.31 -11.38 -1.36
C VAL A 21 -4.96 -10.87 -1.89
N HIS A 22 -4.60 -9.62 -1.59
CA HIS A 22 -3.37 -9.00 -2.08
C HIS A 22 -2.20 -9.06 -1.08
N ARG A 23 -2.45 -9.41 0.19
CA ARG A 23 -1.45 -9.31 1.27
C ARG A 23 -0.25 -10.23 1.06
N THR A 24 -0.49 -11.49 0.68
CA THR A 24 0.56 -12.51 0.50
C THR A 24 1.48 -12.21 -0.68
N GLY A 25 0.95 -11.57 -1.73
CA GLY A 25 1.69 -11.26 -2.96
C GLY A 25 2.16 -9.81 -3.05
N LEU A 26 1.96 -9.00 -2.00
CA LEU A 26 2.27 -7.58 -2.03
C LEU A 26 3.79 -7.37 -2.12
N TYR A 27 4.21 -6.70 -3.19
CA TYR A 27 5.60 -6.34 -3.42
C TYR A 27 5.92 -5.03 -2.70
N TRP A 28 6.67 -5.13 -1.61
CA TRP A 28 7.11 -4.00 -0.81
C TRP A 28 8.46 -3.47 -1.30
N PRO A 29 8.85 -2.23 -0.93
CA PRO A 29 10.20 -1.73 -1.20
C PRO A 29 11.33 -2.64 -0.70
N CYS A 30 11.05 -3.49 0.30
CA CYS A 30 12.00 -4.47 0.84
C CYS A 30 11.76 -5.91 0.34
N THR A 31 10.79 -6.14 -0.54
CA THR A 31 10.54 -7.46 -1.13
C THR A 31 11.50 -7.68 -2.30
N ILE A 32 12.33 -8.72 -2.22
CA ILE A 32 13.28 -9.06 -3.30
C ILE A 32 12.58 -9.85 -4.41
N TRP A 33 11.65 -10.74 -4.06
CA TRP A 33 10.82 -11.49 -5.02
C TRP A 33 9.63 -12.18 -4.32
N VAL A 34 8.54 -12.42 -5.07
CA VAL A 34 7.35 -13.17 -4.62
C VAL A 34 7.34 -14.53 -5.31
N ALA A 35 7.50 -15.61 -4.52
CA ALA A 35 7.53 -16.98 -5.04
C ALA A 35 6.14 -17.63 -5.05
N GLY A 36 5.72 -18.15 -6.20
CA GLY A 36 4.53 -19.03 -6.29
C GLY A 36 3.17 -18.36 -6.06
N GLY A 37 3.10 -17.01 -6.06
CA GLY A 37 1.87 -16.25 -5.91
C GLY A 37 1.67 -15.23 -7.03
N ARG A 38 0.45 -14.68 -7.15
CA ARG A 38 0.21 -13.48 -7.98
C ARG A 38 0.83 -12.28 -7.29
N GLU A 39 1.84 -11.71 -7.93
CA GLU A 39 2.45 -10.46 -7.48
C GLU A 39 1.42 -9.33 -7.53
N THR A 40 1.32 -8.58 -6.43
CA THR A 40 0.58 -7.32 -6.38
C THR A 40 1.60 -6.21 -6.16
N ARG A 41 1.82 -5.38 -7.18
CA ARG A 41 2.70 -4.21 -7.07
C ARG A 41 1.90 -3.00 -6.67
N LEU A 42 2.41 -2.30 -5.66
CA LEU A 42 1.87 -1.01 -5.25
C LEU A 42 2.58 0.08 -6.06
N ASP A 43 1.84 0.76 -6.92
CA ASP A 43 2.32 1.94 -7.62
C ASP A 43 1.94 3.19 -6.82
N LEU A 44 2.96 3.90 -6.32
CA LEU A 44 2.81 5.13 -5.55
C LEU A 44 3.22 6.37 -6.34
N SER A 45 3.51 6.24 -7.63
CA SER A 45 4.00 7.35 -8.49
C SER A 45 3.06 8.57 -8.51
N ASN A 46 1.75 8.32 -8.36
CA ASN A 46 0.71 9.35 -8.35
C ASN A 46 -0.02 9.41 -7.00
N PHE A 47 0.57 8.87 -5.93
CA PHE A 47 -0.07 8.85 -4.63
C PHE A 47 -0.06 10.25 -4.01
N VAL A 48 -1.25 10.83 -3.85
CA VAL A 48 -1.44 12.14 -3.23
C VAL A 48 -1.62 11.97 -1.72
N HIS A 49 -0.84 12.71 -0.93
CA HIS A 49 -0.81 12.57 0.53
C HIS A 49 -0.76 13.93 1.26
N GLY A 50 -0.99 13.91 2.57
CA GLY A 50 -0.94 15.11 3.42
C GLY A 50 -2.02 16.14 3.06
N SER A 51 -1.68 17.43 3.12
CA SER A 51 -2.63 18.53 2.86
C SER A 51 -3.15 18.57 1.42
N SER A 52 -2.46 17.90 0.50
CA SER A 52 -2.85 17.84 -0.90
C SER A 52 -3.87 16.74 -1.20
N TRP A 53 -4.33 15.96 -0.21
CA TRP A 53 -5.22 14.80 -0.40
C TRP A 53 -6.45 15.08 -1.27
N MET A 54 -6.97 16.31 -1.27
CA MET A 54 -8.11 16.72 -2.11
C MET A 54 -7.81 16.63 -3.61
N SER A 55 -6.55 16.70 -4.02
CA SER A 55 -6.12 16.49 -5.41
C SER A 55 -6.15 15.02 -5.84
N CYS A 56 -6.48 14.09 -4.94
CA CYS A 56 -6.65 12.66 -5.25
C CYS A 56 -8.01 12.34 -5.89
N ILE A 57 -8.94 13.31 -5.95
CA ILE A 57 -10.16 13.22 -6.76
C ILE A 57 -9.71 13.36 -8.22
N GLY A 58 -9.62 12.22 -8.92
CA GLY A 58 -9.53 12.20 -10.37
C GLY A 58 -10.81 12.74 -11.04
N PRO A 59 -10.76 13.07 -12.34
CA PRO A 59 -11.96 13.39 -13.12
C PRO A 59 -12.94 12.22 -13.22
#